data_AF-A0A1S8AW99-F1
#
_entry.id   AF-A0A1S8AW99-F1
#
_cell.length_a   1.000
_cell.length_b   1.000
_cell.length_c   1.000
_cell.angle_alpha   90.00
_cell.angle_beta   90.00
_cell.angle_gamma   90.00
#
_symmetry.space_group_name_H-M   'P 1'
#
loop_
_entity.id
_entity.type
_entity.pdbx_description
1 polymer ?
#
loop_
_entity_poly.entity_id
_entity_poly.type
_entity_poly.pdbx_seq_one_letter_code
_entity_poly.pdbx_strand_id
1 'polypeptide(L)'
;MVSQKSVSIDIHIVDMTRNENARPVADEYGVNYTCINSYETDNKIEQVAIARDRGIQKTNGRYVLFLDDDDEIQANGIRMLLEAIESGDCSVAFARKRDLLDPEAIREFYTGENPIDPDTVLEFCLSALAAPYGISGMLAERSAIESLLPMADFPHDDIVPVIELVRSNKVCTIDRELITSRSGYGLSRSVDCKAARMAIVEYYDELYDAYPDTVRKRGLALKHAIGALKCLQQSRWSAHAVRHFWKAVRTNPDGSPYGLVFASLFGRYGLRSYKSRFPSPSGFNWPV
;
A
#
# COMPACT_ATOMS: atom_id res chain seq x y z
N MET A 1 23.07 -4.76 -14.35
CA MET A 1 24.10 -4.71 -13.28
C MET A 1 23.52 -3.91 -12.12
N VAL A 2 23.42 -4.50 -10.94
CA VAL A 2 22.83 -3.86 -9.75
C VAL A 2 23.76 -2.74 -9.27
N SER A 3 23.29 -1.50 -9.26
CA SER A 3 24.08 -0.30 -8.91
C SER A 3 24.25 -0.10 -7.39
N GLN A 4 24.19 -1.19 -6.63
CA GLN A 4 24.25 -1.19 -5.16
C GLN A 4 25.65 -1.57 -4.71
N LYS A 5 26.36 -0.62 -4.08
CA LYS A 5 27.74 -0.84 -3.63
C LYS A 5 27.77 -1.35 -2.19
N SER A 6 28.79 -2.13 -1.87
CA SER A 6 29.11 -2.58 -0.50
C SER A 6 27.99 -3.37 0.19
N VAL A 7 27.10 -4.00 -0.59
CA VAL A 7 26.06 -4.90 -0.11
C VAL A 7 26.08 -6.17 -0.95
N SER A 8 25.92 -7.32 -0.30
CA SER A 8 25.72 -8.60 -0.98
C SER A 8 24.23 -8.79 -1.23
N ILE A 9 23.84 -9.10 -2.47
CA ILE A 9 22.44 -9.17 -2.87
C ILE A 9 22.21 -10.49 -3.60
N ASP A 10 21.18 -11.20 -3.18
CA ASP A 10 20.61 -12.36 -3.87
C ASP A 10 19.25 -11.93 -4.45
N ILE A 11 19.08 -12.06 -5.77
CA ILE A 11 17.86 -11.61 -6.46
C ILE A 11 17.05 -12.84 -6.88
N HIS A 12 15.77 -12.82 -6.52
CA HIS A 12 14.79 -13.83 -6.90
C HIS A 12 13.61 -13.16 -7.60
N ILE A 13 13.37 -13.55 -8.85
CA ILE A 13 12.19 -13.17 -9.61
C ILE A 13 11.13 -14.25 -9.39
N VAL A 14 9.94 -13.83 -8.94
CA VAL A 14 8.77 -14.70 -8.79
C VAL A 14 7.72 -14.31 -9.82
N ASP A 15 7.54 -15.16 -10.83
CA ASP A 15 6.63 -14.92 -11.96
C ASP A 15 5.29 -15.63 -11.72
N MET A 16 4.20 -14.86 -11.70
CA MET A 16 2.81 -15.35 -11.57
C MET A 16 2.09 -15.50 -12.92
N THR A 17 2.71 -15.14 -14.05
CA THR A 17 2.05 -15.05 -15.36
C THR A 17 1.82 -16.41 -16.04
N ARG A 18 2.35 -17.51 -15.48
CA ARG A 18 2.32 -18.90 -15.99
C ARG A 18 3.00 -19.13 -17.37
N ASN A 19 3.21 -18.06 -18.14
CA ASN A 19 3.82 -18.10 -19.47
C ASN A 19 5.35 -17.87 -19.43
N GLU A 20 5.90 -17.68 -18.24
CA GLU A 20 7.33 -17.48 -18.00
C GLU A 20 7.94 -16.31 -18.78
N ASN A 21 7.17 -15.24 -18.95
CA ASN A 21 7.56 -14.08 -19.75
C ASN A 21 8.83 -13.40 -19.22
N ALA A 22 9.08 -13.49 -17.91
CA ALA A 22 10.26 -12.91 -17.29
C ALA A 22 11.51 -13.82 -17.33
N ARG A 23 11.39 -15.10 -17.73
CA ARG A 23 12.53 -16.03 -17.76
C ARG A 23 13.69 -15.56 -18.64
N PRO A 24 13.47 -15.10 -19.89
CA PRO A 24 14.59 -14.68 -20.74
C PRO A 24 15.41 -13.55 -20.12
N VAL A 25 14.74 -12.63 -19.41
CA VAL A 25 15.40 -11.53 -18.70
C VAL A 25 16.13 -12.06 -17.47
N ALA A 26 15.53 -12.97 -16.70
CA ALA A 26 16.19 -13.58 -15.55
C ALA A 26 17.50 -14.29 -15.95
N ASP A 27 17.46 -15.05 -17.05
CA ASP A 27 18.62 -15.77 -17.61
C ASP A 27 19.71 -14.79 -18.09
N GLU A 28 19.34 -13.70 -18.76
CA GLU A 28 20.28 -12.65 -19.22
C GLU A 28 21.10 -12.06 -18.06
N TYR A 29 20.45 -11.82 -16.92
CA TYR A 29 21.08 -11.23 -15.73
C TYR A 29 21.63 -12.27 -14.75
N GLY A 30 21.44 -13.57 -15.01
CA GLY A 30 21.91 -14.65 -14.16
C GLY A 30 21.32 -14.62 -12.75
N VAL A 31 20.03 -14.26 -12.62
CA VAL A 31 19.33 -14.18 -11.33
C VAL A 31 18.42 -15.38 -11.11
N ASN A 32 18.06 -15.66 -9.86
CA ASN A 32 17.18 -16.78 -9.54
C ASN A 32 15.77 -16.51 -10.06
N TYR A 33 15.14 -17.54 -10.62
CA TYR A 33 13.82 -17.44 -11.23
C TYR A 33 12.90 -18.56 -10.72
N THR A 34 11.70 -18.18 -10.28
CA THR A 34 10.64 -19.10 -9.87
C THR A 34 9.34 -18.74 -10.58
N CYS A 35 8.78 -19.66 -11.36
CA CYS A 35 7.43 -19.52 -11.90
C CYS A 35 6.42 -20.23 -10.99
N ILE A 36 5.30 -19.58 -10.69
CA ILE A 36 4.17 -20.19 -9.97
C ILE A 36 3.10 -20.60 -10.98
N ASN A 37 3.15 -21.88 -11.36
CA ASN A 37 2.30 -22.44 -12.41
C ASN A 37 0.88 -22.81 -11.94
N SER A 38 0.61 -22.78 -10.63
CA SER A 38 -0.69 -23.11 -10.06
C SER A 38 -1.00 -22.26 -8.83
N TYR A 39 -2.18 -21.65 -8.84
CA TYR A 39 -2.78 -20.91 -7.73
C TYR A 39 -4.30 -20.88 -7.97
N GLU A 40 -5.09 -20.85 -6.89
CA GLU A 40 -6.55 -21.07 -6.93
C GLU A 40 -7.35 -19.75 -7.02
N THR A 41 -6.68 -18.61 -7.07
CA THR A 41 -7.31 -17.30 -7.01
C THR A 41 -7.17 -16.50 -8.31
N ASP A 42 -8.27 -15.87 -8.74
CA ASP A 42 -8.27 -14.86 -9.82
C ASP A 42 -8.03 -13.44 -9.27
N ASN A 43 -7.94 -13.28 -7.94
CA ASN A 43 -7.69 -11.99 -7.31
C ASN A 43 -6.21 -11.60 -7.47
N LYS A 44 -5.97 -10.49 -8.19
CA LYS A 44 -4.61 -10.02 -8.47
C LYS A 44 -3.83 -9.61 -7.20
N ILE A 45 -4.51 -9.08 -6.19
CA ILE A 45 -3.86 -8.67 -4.92
C ILE A 45 -3.36 -9.92 -4.19
N GLU A 46 -4.18 -10.97 -4.14
CA GLU A 46 -3.80 -12.24 -3.55
C GLU A 46 -2.68 -12.92 -4.34
N GLN A 47 -2.68 -12.83 -5.68
CA GLN A 47 -1.57 -13.33 -6.50
C GLN A 47 -0.24 -12.64 -6.19
N VAL A 48 -0.23 -11.30 -6.01
CA VAL A 48 0.98 -10.57 -5.61
C VAL A 48 1.45 -11.01 -4.22
N ALA A 49 0.52 -11.16 -3.28
CA ALA A 49 0.83 -11.64 -1.93
C ALA A 49 1.44 -13.07 -1.94
N ILE A 50 0.87 -14.00 -2.72
CA ILE A 50 1.42 -15.35 -2.92
C ILE A 50 2.84 -15.30 -3.51
N ALA A 51 3.09 -14.38 -4.45
CA ALA A 51 4.41 -14.21 -5.04
C ALA A 51 5.45 -13.76 -4.00
N ARG A 52 5.08 -12.82 -3.12
CA ARG A 52 5.92 -12.33 -2.01
C ARG A 52 6.22 -13.46 -1.01
N ASP A 53 5.21 -14.21 -0.60
CA ASP A 53 5.36 -15.37 0.28
C ASP A 53 6.31 -16.43 -0.31
N ARG A 54 6.17 -16.70 -1.62
CA ARG A 54 7.08 -17.62 -2.32
C ARG A 54 8.50 -17.09 -2.36
N GLY A 55 8.69 -15.79 -2.59
CA GLY A 55 10.00 -15.14 -2.58
C GLY A 55 10.71 -15.26 -1.23
N ILE A 56 9.98 -15.04 -0.12
CA ILE A 56 10.49 -15.22 1.25
C ILE A 56 11.01 -16.65 1.45
N GLN A 57 10.25 -17.66 1.01
CA GLN A 57 10.61 -19.08 1.14
C GLN A 57 11.82 -19.50 0.29
N LYS A 58 12.12 -18.79 -0.79
CA LYS A 58 13.22 -19.11 -1.72
C LYS A 58 14.53 -18.41 -1.37
N THR A 59 14.49 -17.44 -0.48
CA THR A 59 15.63 -16.61 -0.11
C THR A 59 16.12 -16.94 1.31
N ASN A 60 17.40 -16.71 1.59
CA ASN A 60 18.00 -16.92 2.93
C ASN A 60 18.75 -15.68 3.44
N GLY A 61 18.59 -14.52 2.79
CA GLY A 61 19.26 -13.28 3.18
C GLY A 61 18.80 -12.80 4.56
N ARG A 62 19.70 -12.17 5.34
CA ARG A 62 19.38 -11.59 6.65
C ARG A 62 18.31 -10.49 6.57
N TYR A 63 18.27 -9.79 5.45
CA TYR A 63 17.28 -8.77 5.16
C TYR A 63 16.47 -9.15 3.92
N VAL A 64 15.23 -8.69 3.87
CA VAL A 64 14.29 -8.88 2.77
C VAL A 64 13.87 -7.51 2.26
N LEU A 65 13.95 -7.35 0.93
CA LEU A 65 13.42 -6.22 0.20
C LEU A 65 12.55 -6.76 -0.92
N PHE A 66 11.31 -6.28 -0.99
CA PHE A 66 10.44 -6.53 -2.13
C PHE A 66 10.66 -5.40 -3.14
N LEU A 67 10.55 -5.72 -4.42
CA LEU A 67 10.63 -4.74 -5.49
C LEU A 67 9.67 -5.16 -6.59
N ASP A 68 8.64 -4.34 -6.83
CA ASP A 68 7.73 -4.55 -7.95
C ASP A 68 8.50 -4.43 -9.28
N ASP A 69 8.08 -5.16 -10.30
CA ASP A 69 8.79 -5.26 -11.59
C ASP A 69 8.75 -3.97 -12.42
N ASP A 70 7.87 -3.04 -12.06
CA ASP A 70 7.76 -1.70 -12.63
C ASP A 70 8.38 -0.59 -11.76
N ASP A 71 9.06 -0.95 -10.67
CA ASP A 71 9.78 -0.03 -9.80
C ASP A 71 11.31 -0.11 -10.00
N GLU A 72 11.98 1.00 -9.66
CA GLU A 72 13.43 1.08 -9.62
C GLU A 72 13.92 1.62 -8.28
N ILE A 73 14.94 0.97 -7.74
CA ILE A 73 15.69 1.47 -6.58
C ILE A 73 16.92 2.28 -7.03
N GLN A 74 17.07 3.47 -6.48
CA GLN A 74 18.20 4.37 -6.72
C GLN A 74 19.53 3.72 -6.32
N ALA A 75 20.62 4.16 -6.96
CA ALA A 75 21.96 3.66 -6.67
C ALA A 75 22.31 3.84 -5.18
N ASN A 76 22.83 2.78 -4.54
CA ASN A 76 23.09 2.69 -3.10
C ASN A 76 21.86 2.77 -2.19
N GLY A 77 20.63 2.75 -2.71
CA GLY A 77 19.42 2.82 -1.90
C GLY A 77 19.31 1.71 -0.85
N ILE A 78 19.71 0.48 -1.19
CA ILE A 78 19.71 -0.66 -0.25
C ILE A 78 20.69 -0.42 0.90
N ARG A 79 21.89 0.11 0.57
CA ARG A 79 22.89 0.46 1.58
C ARG A 79 22.36 1.53 2.53
N MET A 80 21.68 2.55 2.02
CA MET A 80 21.11 3.62 2.85
C MET A 80 20.02 3.09 3.79
N LEU A 81 19.14 2.20 3.30
CA LEU A 81 18.15 1.52 4.12
C LEU A 81 18.82 0.68 5.23
N LEU A 82 19.87 -0.07 4.89
CA LEU A 82 20.63 -0.86 5.86
C LEU A 82 21.28 0.02 6.93
N GLU A 83 21.93 1.12 6.54
CA GLU A 83 22.53 2.09 7.46
C GLU A 83 21.48 2.70 8.41
N ALA A 84 20.25 2.93 7.94
CA ALA A 84 19.16 3.44 8.77
C ALA A 84 18.69 2.41 9.82
N ILE A 85 18.55 1.14 9.43
CA ILE A 85 18.26 0.03 10.36
C ILE A 85 19.33 -0.04 11.46
N GLU A 86 20.60 -0.07 11.06
CA GLU A 86 21.73 -0.24 11.99
C GLU A 86 21.92 0.96 12.92
N SER A 87 21.80 2.20 12.40
CA SER A 87 21.95 3.41 13.20
C SER A 87 20.74 3.73 14.08
N GLY A 88 19.55 3.34 13.65
CA GLY A 88 18.29 3.59 14.35
C GLY A 88 17.92 2.52 15.37
N ASP A 89 18.71 1.45 15.53
CA ASP A 89 18.35 0.25 16.31
C ASP A 89 16.93 -0.24 15.95
N CYS A 90 16.67 -0.32 14.64
CA CYS A 90 15.38 -0.69 14.07
C CYS A 90 15.46 -2.07 13.40
N SER A 91 14.31 -2.68 13.14
CA SER A 91 14.23 -3.93 12.35
C SER A 91 13.66 -3.69 10.95
N VAL A 92 13.12 -2.50 10.68
CA VAL A 92 12.57 -2.12 9.38
C VAL A 92 12.96 -0.68 9.05
N ALA A 93 13.34 -0.44 7.80
CA ALA A 93 13.53 0.88 7.24
C ALA A 93 12.64 1.09 6.01
N PHE A 94 12.05 2.29 5.91
CA PHE A 94 11.32 2.73 4.73
C PHE A 94 11.97 3.96 4.09
N ALA A 95 11.98 3.99 2.76
CA ALA A 95 12.34 5.16 1.97
C ALA A 95 11.15 5.63 1.13
N ARG A 96 11.20 6.88 0.71
CA ARG A 96 10.11 7.47 -0.09
C ARG A 96 10.07 6.81 -1.46
N LYS A 97 8.87 6.37 -1.85
CA LYS A 97 8.52 6.01 -3.23
C LYS A 97 7.87 7.21 -3.90
N ARG A 98 8.41 7.62 -5.05
CA ARG A 98 7.80 8.67 -5.87
C ARG A 98 6.37 8.25 -6.25
N ASP A 99 5.44 9.20 -6.20
CA ASP A 99 4.05 9.01 -6.60
C ASP A 99 3.23 8.00 -5.77
N LEU A 100 3.71 7.59 -4.58
CA LEU A 100 2.96 6.70 -3.68
C LEU A 100 1.68 7.35 -3.16
N LEU A 101 1.82 8.51 -2.51
CA LEU A 101 0.75 9.37 -2.00
C LEU A 101 1.17 10.83 -2.20
N ASP A 102 0.24 11.76 -1.91
CA ASP A 102 0.56 13.19 -1.88
C ASP A 102 1.77 13.43 -0.94
N PRO A 103 2.91 13.94 -1.46
CA PRO A 103 4.11 14.11 -0.67
C PRO A 103 3.90 14.95 0.59
N GLU A 104 2.98 15.91 0.56
CA GLU A 104 2.70 16.76 1.72
C GLU A 104 1.89 16.00 2.77
N ALA A 105 0.97 15.13 2.35
CA ALA A 105 0.16 14.32 3.25
C ALA A 105 0.96 13.23 3.99
N ILE A 106 2.13 12.85 3.46
CA ILE A 106 3.00 11.83 4.08
C ILE A 106 4.32 12.40 4.58
N ARG A 107 4.56 13.71 4.47
CA ARG A 107 5.85 14.34 4.77
C ARG A 107 6.33 14.03 6.19
N GLU A 108 5.41 14.12 7.16
CA GLU A 108 5.73 13.96 8.58
C GLU A 108 6.30 12.57 8.91
N PHE A 109 5.89 11.53 8.20
CA PHE A 109 6.37 10.16 8.40
C PHE A 109 7.83 9.97 7.99
N TYR A 110 8.39 10.86 7.15
CA TYR A 110 9.78 10.77 6.70
C TYR A 110 10.70 11.81 7.34
N THR A 111 10.14 12.92 7.85
CA THR A 111 10.91 14.00 8.48
C THR A 111 10.91 13.96 10.01
N GLY A 112 10.17 13.03 10.61
CA GLY A 112 10.11 12.83 12.05
C GLY A 112 11.39 12.25 12.65
N GLU A 113 11.39 12.07 13.97
CA GLU A 113 12.47 11.38 14.67
C GLU A 113 12.39 9.86 14.43
N ASN A 114 13.56 9.22 14.37
CA ASN A 114 13.67 7.77 14.32
C ASN A 114 14.01 7.22 15.72
N PRO A 115 13.45 6.07 16.14
CA PRO A 115 12.38 5.31 15.47
C PRO A 115 11.05 6.06 15.49
N ILE A 116 10.19 5.76 14.51
CA ILE A 116 8.90 6.40 14.35
C ILE A 116 7.93 5.90 15.42
N ASP A 117 7.10 6.82 15.92
CA ASP A 117 5.98 6.48 16.79
C ASP A 117 4.95 5.59 16.04
N PRO A 118 4.73 4.34 16.49
CA PRO A 118 3.80 3.45 15.83
C PRO A 118 2.37 3.99 15.81
N ASP A 119 1.94 4.71 16.85
CA ASP A 119 0.56 5.19 16.94
C ASP A 119 0.24 6.22 15.86
N THR A 120 1.18 7.11 15.55
CA THR A 120 1.05 8.08 14.46
C THR A 120 0.83 7.38 13.10
N VAL A 121 1.57 6.30 12.83
CA VAL A 121 1.41 5.52 11.58
C VAL A 121 0.10 4.74 11.57
N LEU A 122 -0.27 4.12 12.69
CA LEU A 122 -1.47 3.29 12.79
C LEU A 122 -2.74 4.14 12.68
N GLU A 123 -2.78 5.31 13.32
CA GLU A 123 -3.89 6.25 13.17
C GLU A 123 -4.09 6.65 11.70
N PHE A 124 -3.00 6.94 10.98
CA PHE A 124 -3.05 7.24 9.55
C PHE A 124 -3.57 6.05 8.74
N CYS A 125 -2.98 4.86 8.94
CA CYS A 125 -3.35 3.66 8.20
C CYS A 125 -4.82 3.29 8.36
N LEU A 126 -5.34 3.37 9.59
CA LEU A 126 -6.73 3.05 9.91
C LEU A 126 -7.69 4.14 9.39
N SER A 127 -7.34 5.42 9.53
CA SER A 127 -8.19 6.53 9.07
C SER A 127 -8.24 6.64 7.54
N ALA A 128 -7.09 6.51 6.88
CA ALA A 128 -6.90 6.74 5.45
C ALA A 128 -6.99 5.45 4.61
N LEU A 129 -7.12 4.29 5.25
CA LEU A 129 -7.09 2.96 4.60
C LEU A 129 -5.94 2.90 3.58
N ALA A 130 -4.77 3.41 3.95
CA ALA A 130 -3.59 3.61 3.10
C ALA A 130 -2.35 3.61 3.98
N ALA A 131 -1.22 3.10 3.50
CA ALA A 131 0.05 3.21 4.20
C ALA A 131 0.85 4.43 3.71
N PRO A 132 1.57 5.14 4.60
CA PRO A 132 2.47 6.22 4.19
C PRO A 132 3.76 5.67 3.53
N TYR A 133 3.96 4.35 3.61
CA TYR A 133 5.10 3.62 3.08
C TYR A 133 4.67 2.62 2.02
N GLY A 134 5.56 2.37 1.04
CA GLY A 134 5.36 1.37 0.01
C GLY A 134 6.27 0.17 0.25
N ILE A 135 5.78 -1.03 -0.07
CA ILE A 135 6.53 -2.29 0.08
C ILE A 135 7.84 -2.28 -0.73
N SER A 136 7.85 -1.70 -1.94
CA SER A 136 9.09 -1.54 -2.73
C SER A 136 10.14 -0.62 -2.10
N GLY A 137 9.73 0.24 -1.17
CA GLY A 137 10.62 1.15 -0.42
C GLY A 137 11.07 0.59 0.92
N MET A 138 10.78 -0.68 1.20
CA MET A 138 11.02 -1.32 2.49
C MET A 138 12.26 -2.21 2.44
N LEU A 139 13.11 -2.09 3.45
CA LEU A 139 14.06 -3.13 3.84
C LEU A 139 13.70 -3.58 5.25
N ALA A 140 13.54 -4.88 5.46
CA ALA A 140 13.22 -5.44 6.77
C ALA A 140 14.21 -6.54 7.14
N GLU A 141 14.52 -6.67 8.42
CA GLU A 141 15.11 -7.90 8.95
C GLU A 141 14.19 -9.08 8.64
N ARG A 142 14.79 -10.20 8.24
CA ARG A 142 14.04 -11.42 7.93
C ARG A 142 13.16 -11.85 9.10
N SER A 143 13.64 -11.75 10.33
CA SER A 143 12.88 -12.07 11.53
C SER A 143 11.62 -11.23 11.69
N ALA A 144 11.65 -9.95 11.27
CA ALA A 144 10.46 -9.10 11.27
C ALA A 144 9.43 -9.58 10.24
N ILE A 145 9.88 -9.95 9.04
CA ILE A 145 9.00 -10.49 7.99
C ILE A 145 8.43 -11.86 8.37
N GLU A 146 9.25 -12.76 8.91
CA GLU A 146 8.84 -14.11 9.32
C GLU A 146 7.96 -14.12 10.58
N SER A 147 7.88 -13.00 11.30
CA SER A 147 6.93 -12.83 12.41
C SER A 147 5.50 -12.54 11.92
N LEU A 148 5.32 -12.15 10.66
CA LEU A 148 4.02 -11.89 10.07
C LEU A 148 3.30 -13.20 9.73
N LEU A 149 1.97 -13.13 9.67
CA LEU A 149 1.21 -14.13 8.92
C LEU A 149 1.62 -14.11 7.44
N PRO A 150 1.44 -15.22 6.70
CA PRO A 150 1.60 -15.23 5.26
C PRO A 150 0.86 -14.05 4.62
N MET A 151 1.51 -13.32 3.71
CA MET A 151 0.92 -12.12 3.11
C MET A 151 -0.37 -12.44 2.36
N ALA A 152 -0.50 -13.66 1.81
CA ALA A 152 -1.71 -14.12 1.15
C ALA A 152 -2.95 -14.20 2.09
N ASP A 153 -2.74 -14.30 3.40
CA ASP A 153 -3.81 -14.33 4.39
C ASP A 153 -4.32 -12.92 4.77
N PHE A 154 -3.61 -11.87 4.34
CA PHE A 154 -4.00 -10.50 4.61
C PHE A 154 -5.06 -10.00 3.62
N PRO A 155 -5.98 -9.12 4.07
CA PRO A 155 -6.97 -8.52 3.18
C PRO A 155 -6.34 -7.59 2.15
N HIS A 156 -5.14 -7.07 2.40
CA HIS A 156 -4.40 -6.20 1.47
C HIS A 156 -2.90 -6.44 1.61
N ASP A 157 -2.21 -6.60 0.49
CA ASP A 157 -0.80 -7.01 0.39
C ASP A 157 0.23 -5.90 0.70
N ASP A 158 -0.14 -4.62 0.58
CA ASP A 158 0.75 -3.50 0.96
C ASP A 158 0.43 -2.86 2.32
N ILE A 159 -0.85 -2.56 2.61
CA ILE A 159 -1.23 -1.76 3.78
C ILE A 159 -1.12 -2.59 5.07
N VAL A 160 -1.59 -3.84 5.03
CA VAL A 160 -1.65 -4.70 6.22
C VAL A 160 -0.26 -5.08 6.72
N PRO A 161 0.71 -5.47 5.87
CA PRO A 161 2.07 -5.69 6.34
C PRO A 161 2.70 -4.46 7.00
N VAL A 162 2.42 -3.25 6.51
CA VAL A 162 2.92 -2.02 7.16
C VAL A 162 2.32 -1.89 8.57
N ILE A 163 1.01 -2.10 8.72
CA ILE A 163 0.35 -2.07 10.04
C ILE A 163 0.99 -3.11 10.97
N GLU A 164 1.12 -4.36 10.54
CA GLU A 164 1.65 -5.44 11.38
C GLU A 164 3.14 -5.25 11.74
N LEU A 165 3.96 -4.80 10.79
CA LEU A 165 5.38 -4.52 11.04
C LEU A 165 5.57 -3.39 12.06
N VAL A 166 4.82 -2.30 11.91
CA VAL A 166 4.90 -1.14 12.82
C VAL A 166 4.40 -1.51 14.23
N ARG A 167 3.40 -2.38 14.35
CA ARG A 167 2.89 -2.83 15.66
C ARG A 167 3.89 -3.67 16.44
N SER A 168 4.75 -4.42 15.74
CA SER A 168 5.60 -5.44 16.34
C SER A 168 7.10 -5.11 16.32
N ASN A 169 7.51 -4.05 15.60
CA ASN A 169 8.91 -3.72 15.41
C ASN A 169 9.19 -2.22 15.55
N LYS A 170 10.44 -1.88 15.87
CA LYS A 170 10.96 -0.53 15.71
C LYS A 170 11.19 -0.26 14.23
N VAL A 171 10.63 0.84 13.74
CA VAL A 171 10.68 1.24 12.34
C VAL A 171 11.38 2.59 12.22
N CYS A 172 12.23 2.73 11.21
CA CYS A 172 12.83 4.01 10.82
C CYS A 172 12.47 4.40 9.39
N THR A 173 12.59 5.68 9.09
CA THR A 173 12.47 6.20 7.73
C THR A 173 13.69 7.01 7.31
N ILE A 174 13.82 7.17 6.00
CA ILE A 174 14.79 8.04 5.37
C ILE A 174 14.04 9.06 4.52
N ASP A 175 14.25 10.36 4.76
CA ASP A 175 13.76 11.45 3.89
C ASP A 175 14.58 11.55 2.59
N ARG A 176 14.53 10.48 1.81
CA ARG A 176 15.11 10.35 0.49
C ARG A 176 14.16 9.57 -0.39
N GLU A 177 13.96 10.08 -1.59
CA GLU A 177 13.27 9.37 -2.65
C GLU A 177 14.23 8.34 -3.23
N LEU A 178 14.06 7.09 -2.83
CA LEU A 178 14.91 5.98 -3.28
C LEU A 178 14.19 5.07 -4.27
N ILE A 179 12.86 5.14 -4.38
CA ILE A 179 12.08 4.33 -5.31
C ILE A 179 11.36 5.21 -6.32
N THR A 180 11.44 4.84 -7.59
CA THR A 180 10.70 5.49 -8.67
C THR A 180 9.96 4.45 -9.49
N SER A 181 8.67 4.68 -9.76
CA SER A 181 7.90 3.81 -10.66
C SER A 181 8.13 4.22 -12.12
N ARG A 182 8.38 3.22 -12.98
CA ARG A 182 8.50 3.40 -14.43
C ARG A 182 7.14 3.44 -15.14
N SER A 183 6.10 2.94 -14.48
CA SER A 183 4.76 2.83 -15.05
C SER A 183 3.72 3.63 -14.25
N GLY A 184 2.74 4.20 -14.93
CA GLY A 184 1.55 4.79 -14.29
C GLY A 184 0.41 3.78 -14.07
N TYR A 185 0.67 2.48 -14.25
CA TYR A 185 -0.34 1.42 -14.31
C TYR A 185 -0.28 0.51 -13.07
N GLY A 186 -0.63 1.04 -11.89
CA GLY A 186 -0.76 0.23 -10.68
C GLY A 186 -2.12 -0.48 -10.55
N LEU A 187 -2.14 -1.60 -9.79
CA LEU A 187 -3.37 -2.32 -9.42
C LEU A 187 -4.31 -1.54 -8.50
N SER A 188 -3.88 -0.37 -8.00
CA SER A 188 -4.60 0.48 -7.05
C SER A 188 -6.01 0.90 -7.50
N ARG A 189 -6.28 0.91 -8.82
CA ARG A 189 -7.59 1.26 -9.41
C ARG A 189 -8.49 0.05 -9.66
N SER A 190 -7.99 -1.17 -9.46
CA SER A 190 -8.74 -2.40 -9.67
C SER A 190 -9.91 -2.53 -8.69
N VAL A 191 -10.91 -3.34 -9.07
CA VAL A 191 -12.05 -3.66 -8.19
C VAL A 191 -11.58 -4.45 -6.98
N ASP A 192 -10.57 -5.30 -7.16
CA ASP A 192 -10.02 -6.17 -6.10
C ASP A 192 -9.26 -5.35 -5.06
N CYS A 193 -8.40 -4.41 -5.48
CA CYS A 193 -7.73 -3.49 -4.56
C CYS A 193 -8.75 -2.67 -3.72
N LYS A 194 -9.84 -2.22 -4.34
CA LYS A 194 -10.91 -1.54 -3.60
C LYS A 194 -11.60 -2.44 -2.59
N ALA A 195 -11.85 -3.70 -2.94
CA ALA A 195 -12.43 -4.68 -2.02
C ALA A 195 -11.50 -4.99 -0.85
N ALA A 196 -10.21 -5.22 -1.15
CA ALA A 196 -9.12 -5.41 -0.20
C ALA A 196 -9.05 -4.26 0.83
N ARG A 197 -9.01 -3.00 0.35
CA ARG A 197 -8.99 -1.81 1.23
C ARG A 197 -10.22 -1.70 2.12
N MET A 198 -11.40 -2.07 1.60
CA MET A 198 -12.62 -2.04 2.41
C MET A 198 -12.58 -3.07 3.54
N ALA A 199 -12.02 -4.27 3.29
CA ALA A 199 -11.94 -5.37 4.24
C ALA A 199 -11.00 -5.10 5.42
N ILE A 200 -10.06 -4.13 5.29
CA ILE A 200 -9.19 -3.68 6.39
C ILE A 200 -10.01 -3.22 7.60
N VAL A 201 -11.18 -2.59 7.38
CA VAL A 201 -12.01 -2.10 8.50
C VAL A 201 -12.56 -3.26 9.33
N GLU A 202 -13.07 -4.30 8.68
CA GLU A 202 -13.52 -5.52 9.36
C GLU A 202 -12.36 -6.30 9.98
N TYR A 203 -11.23 -6.40 9.27
CA TYR A 203 -10.07 -7.16 9.73
C TYR A 203 -9.48 -6.59 11.03
N TYR A 204 -9.50 -5.26 11.17
CA TYR A 204 -8.98 -4.56 12.34
C TYR A 204 -10.06 -4.03 13.28
N ASP A 205 -11.25 -4.65 13.30
CA ASP A 205 -12.38 -4.15 14.10
C ASP A 205 -12.01 -3.94 15.58
N GLU A 206 -11.26 -4.86 16.18
CA GLU A 206 -10.79 -4.73 17.57
C GLU A 206 -9.67 -3.69 17.73
N LEU A 207 -8.79 -3.53 16.74
CA LEU A 207 -7.69 -2.57 16.81
C LEU A 207 -8.20 -1.12 16.86
N TYR A 208 -9.32 -0.84 16.19
CA TYR A 208 -9.96 0.49 16.26
C TYR A 208 -10.38 0.88 17.68
N ASP A 209 -10.61 -0.07 18.60
CA ASP A 209 -11.01 0.23 19.97
C ASP A 209 -9.88 0.85 20.81
N ALA A 210 -8.63 0.74 20.34
CA ALA A 210 -7.47 1.37 20.95
C ALA A 210 -7.30 2.85 20.56
N TYR A 211 -8.02 3.34 19.54
CA TYR A 211 -7.88 4.69 19.00
C TYR A 211 -9.14 5.52 19.23
N PRO A 212 -9.06 6.87 19.14
CA PRO A 212 -10.24 7.71 19.20
C PRO A 212 -11.30 7.32 18.15
N ASP A 213 -12.58 7.41 18.52
CA ASP A 213 -13.71 7.03 17.65
C ASP A 213 -13.72 7.79 16.30
N THR A 214 -13.03 8.94 16.22
CA THR A 214 -12.78 9.68 14.97
C THR A 214 -11.99 8.86 13.94
N VAL A 215 -11.03 8.04 14.36
CA VAL A 215 -10.22 7.16 13.49
C VAL A 215 -11.12 6.13 12.81
N ARG A 216 -11.94 5.43 13.61
CA ARG A 216 -12.94 4.47 13.11
C ARG A 216 -13.94 5.12 12.15
N LYS A 217 -14.43 6.31 12.51
CA LYS A 217 -15.37 7.07 11.67
C LYS A 217 -14.75 7.49 10.34
N ARG A 218 -13.50 7.95 10.31
CA ARG A 218 -12.76 8.28 9.07
C ARG A 218 -12.59 7.04 8.19
N GLY A 219 -12.11 5.92 8.75
CA GLY A 219 -11.97 4.66 8.03
C GLY A 219 -13.30 4.15 7.45
N LEU A 220 -14.39 4.20 8.23
CA LEU A 220 -15.74 3.82 7.77
C LEU A 220 -16.28 4.76 6.69
N ALA A 221 -16.06 6.07 6.82
CA ALA A 221 -16.46 7.04 5.81
C ALA A 221 -15.75 6.76 4.48
N LEU A 222 -14.44 6.52 4.54
CA LEU A 222 -13.63 6.20 3.38
C LEU A 222 -14.03 4.87 2.72
N LYS A 223 -14.25 3.82 3.52
CA LYS A 223 -14.80 2.53 3.06
C LYS A 223 -16.09 2.72 2.29
N HIS A 224 -17.00 3.55 2.78
CA HIS A 224 -18.24 3.86 2.08
C HIS A 224 -18.00 4.63 0.78
N ALA A 225 -17.06 5.58 0.75
CA ALA A 225 -16.66 6.28 -0.48
C ALA A 225 -16.13 5.30 -1.55
N ILE A 226 -15.22 4.41 -1.16
CA ILE A 226 -14.65 3.37 -2.02
C ILE A 226 -15.76 2.45 -2.55
N GLY A 227 -16.70 2.05 -1.69
CA GLY A 227 -17.88 1.27 -2.10
C GLY A 227 -18.73 1.99 -3.14
N ALA A 228 -18.95 3.30 -3.00
CA ALA A 228 -19.68 4.09 -3.99
C ALA A 228 -18.97 4.10 -5.35
N LEU A 229 -17.65 4.29 -5.36
CA LEU A 229 -16.86 4.24 -6.58
C LEU A 229 -16.85 2.86 -7.22
N LYS A 230 -16.80 1.78 -6.43
CA LYS A 230 -16.87 0.41 -6.94
C LYS A 230 -18.19 0.20 -7.70
N CYS A 231 -19.32 0.61 -7.12
CA CYS A 231 -20.62 0.59 -7.81
C CYS A 231 -20.60 1.40 -9.12
N LEU A 232 -20.01 2.59 -9.10
CA LEU A 232 -19.90 3.43 -10.27
C LEU A 232 -18.84 2.97 -11.26
N GLN A 233 -17.91 2.08 -10.94
CA GLN A 233 -16.97 1.51 -11.92
C GLN A 233 -17.68 0.50 -12.83
N GLN A 234 -18.70 -0.18 -12.29
CA GLN A 234 -19.49 -1.19 -12.99
C GLN A 234 -20.71 -0.59 -13.71
N SER A 235 -21.15 0.62 -13.34
CA SER A 235 -22.33 1.26 -13.96
C SER A 235 -22.17 2.77 -14.11
N ARG A 236 -22.85 3.38 -15.10
CA ARG A 236 -22.82 4.85 -15.28
C ARG A 236 -23.50 5.60 -14.14
N TRP A 237 -24.47 4.95 -13.49
CA TRP A 237 -25.22 5.42 -12.34
C TRP A 237 -25.59 4.23 -11.45
N SER A 238 -25.75 4.44 -10.14
CA SER A 238 -26.19 3.38 -9.22
C SER A 238 -26.82 3.98 -7.96
N ALA A 239 -28.04 3.54 -7.62
CA ALA A 239 -28.69 3.91 -6.35
C ALA A 239 -27.86 3.45 -5.12
N HIS A 240 -27.17 2.33 -5.24
CA HIS A 240 -26.24 1.86 -4.21
C HIS A 240 -25.07 2.83 -4.03
N ALA A 241 -24.55 3.40 -5.13
CA ALA A 241 -23.50 4.41 -5.04
C ALA A 241 -23.97 5.67 -4.31
N VAL A 242 -25.18 6.14 -4.60
CA VAL A 242 -25.78 7.30 -3.88
C VAL A 242 -25.89 7.00 -2.38
N ARG A 243 -26.41 5.82 -2.03
CA ARG A 243 -26.52 5.37 -0.63
C ARG A 243 -25.15 5.30 0.05
N HIS A 244 -24.13 4.80 -0.65
CA HIS A 244 -22.77 4.73 -0.13
C HIS A 244 -22.18 6.12 0.11
N PHE A 245 -22.30 7.05 -0.84
CA PHE A 245 -21.87 8.44 -0.62
C PHE A 245 -22.61 9.09 0.54
N TRP A 246 -23.93 8.86 0.66
CA TRP A 246 -24.70 9.36 1.79
C TRP A 246 -24.18 8.85 3.14
N LYS A 247 -23.89 7.55 3.24
CA LYS A 247 -23.28 6.97 4.44
C LYS A 247 -21.90 7.58 4.71
N ALA A 248 -21.06 7.69 3.69
CA ALA A 248 -19.73 8.28 3.83
C ALA A 248 -19.78 9.68 4.42
N VAL A 249 -20.69 10.52 3.88
CA VAL A 249 -20.89 11.89 4.35
C VAL A 249 -21.41 11.93 5.79
N ARG A 250 -22.33 11.04 6.17
CA ARG A 250 -22.89 11.00 7.53
C ARG A 250 -21.92 10.48 8.59
N THR A 251 -20.96 9.65 8.21
CA THR A 251 -20.02 9.04 9.13
C THR A 251 -18.77 9.90 9.33
N ASN A 252 -18.39 10.72 8.36
CA ASN A 252 -17.16 11.53 8.44
C ASN A 252 -17.19 12.56 9.59
N PRO A 253 -16.23 12.53 10.53
CA PRO A 253 -16.21 13.46 11.65
C PRO A 253 -15.76 14.86 11.26
N ASP A 254 -15.00 15.02 10.16
CA ASP A 254 -14.39 16.30 9.76
C ASP A 254 -15.33 17.21 8.96
N GLY A 255 -16.63 16.86 8.91
CA GLY A 255 -17.60 17.50 8.04
C GLY A 255 -17.52 16.96 6.61
N SER A 256 -18.61 17.11 5.85
CA SER A 256 -18.74 16.42 4.58
C SER A 256 -19.29 17.30 3.47
N PRO A 257 -18.72 17.23 2.26
CA PRO A 257 -19.31 17.87 1.12
C PRO A 257 -20.54 17.07 0.68
N TYR A 258 -21.72 17.45 1.18
CA TYR A 258 -23.02 16.94 0.68
C TYR A 258 -23.13 17.08 -0.86
N GLY A 259 -22.34 17.98 -1.46
CA GLY A 259 -22.13 18.09 -2.91
C GLY A 259 -21.77 16.77 -3.60
N LEU A 260 -21.01 15.87 -2.97
CA LEU A 260 -20.72 14.54 -3.52
C LEU A 260 -21.97 13.66 -3.61
N VAL A 261 -22.86 13.73 -2.62
CA VAL A 261 -24.14 13.00 -2.65
C VAL A 261 -25.02 13.54 -3.77
N PHE A 262 -25.17 14.86 -3.88
CA PHE A 262 -25.95 15.47 -4.97
C PHE A 262 -25.35 15.16 -6.35
N ALA A 263 -24.03 15.23 -6.49
CA ALA A 263 -23.34 14.88 -7.73
C ALA A 263 -23.57 13.40 -8.10
N SER A 264 -23.59 12.50 -7.11
CA SER A 264 -23.83 11.07 -7.34
C SER A 264 -25.23 10.76 -7.88
N LEU A 265 -26.23 11.64 -7.67
CA LEU A 265 -27.57 11.50 -8.28
C LEU A 265 -27.51 11.52 -9.81
N PHE A 266 -26.49 12.16 -10.39
CA PHE A 266 -26.22 12.19 -11.83
C PHE A 266 -25.10 11.21 -12.24
N GLY A 267 -24.75 10.27 -11.36
CA GLY A 267 -23.81 9.20 -11.62
C GLY A 267 -22.39 9.69 -11.90
N ARG A 268 -21.68 9.00 -12.80
CA ARG A 268 -20.30 9.35 -13.16
C ARG A 268 -20.16 10.77 -13.70
N TYR A 269 -21.15 11.25 -14.46
CA TYR A 269 -21.09 12.58 -15.08
C TYR A 269 -21.20 13.68 -14.03
N GLY A 270 -22.15 13.56 -13.09
CA GLY A 270 -22.27 14.50 -11.99
C GLY A 270 -21.00 14.60 -11.15
N LEU A 271 -20.40 13.45 -10.81
CA LEU A 271 -19.14 13.43 -10.06
C LEU A 271 -17.97 14.05 -10.83
N ARG A 272 -17.87 13.80 -12.15
CA ARG A 272 -16.84 14.44 -12.98
C ARG A 272 -17.01 15.96 -13.01
N SER A 273 -18.23 16.46 -13.18
CA SER A 273 -18.53 17.90 -13.16
C SER A 273 -18.32 18.53 -11.79
N TYR A 274 -18.60 17.80 -10.72
CA TYR A 274 -18.33 18.25 -9.35
C TYR A 274 -16.81 18.44 -9.14
N LYS A 275 -15.99 17.45 -9.50
CA LYS A 275 -14.53 17.54 -9.38
C LYS A 275 -13.91 18.68 -10.18
N SER A 276 -14.37 18.92 -11.40
CA SER A 276 -13.82 19.97 -12.24
C SER A 276 -14.04 21.38 -11.65
N ARG A 277 -15.01 21.52 -10.74
CA ARG A 277 -15.37 22.79 -10.07
C ARG A 277 -14.85 22.88 -8.64
N PHE A 278 -14.71 21.74 -7.98
CA PHE A 278 -14.24 21.64 -6.60
C PHE A 278 -13.08 20.63 -6.54
N PRO A 279 -11.89 20.96 -7.09
CA PRO A 279 -10.70 20.16 -6.85
C PRO A 279 -10.46 20.12 -5.32
N SER A 280 -10.20 18.93 -4.78
CA SER A 280 -10.14 18.70 -3.34
C SER A 280 -9.18 19.69 -2.68
N PRO A 281 -9.63 20.54 -1.75
CA PRO A 281 -8.73 21.34 -0.95
C PRO A 281 -8.13 20.43 0.14
N SER A 282 -6.81 20.27 0.13
CA SER A 282 -5.95 19.85 1.26
C SER A 282 -6.33 18.59 2.06
N GLY A 283 -5.48 17.56 1.99
CA GLY A 283 -5.27 16.57 3.06
C GLY A 283 -6.12 15.29 2.98
N PHE A 284 -7.42 15.39 2.68
CA PHE A 284 -8.28 14.21 2.51
C PHE A 284 -8.66 14.06 1.04
N ASN A 285 -7.76 13.43 0.27
CA ASN A 285 -8.07 13.02 -1.10
C ASN A 285 -9.12 11.91 -1.05
N TRP A 286 -10.40 12.30 -1.05
CA TRP A 286 -11.48 11.37 -1.28
C TRP A 286 -11.14 10.56 -2.52
N PRO A 287 -11.16 9.22 -2.45
CA PRO A 287 -11.00 8.40 -3.63
C PRO A 287 -12.24 8.69 -4.45
N VAL A 288 -12.10 9.56 -5.44
CA VAL A 288 -13.12 9.86 -6.44
C VAL A 288 -12.41 9.85 -7.76
#